data_AF-A0A6M6JR65-F1
#
_entry.id   AF-A0A6M6JR65-F1
#
_cell.length_a   1.000
_cell.length_b   1.000
_cell.length_c   1.000
_cell.angle_alpha   90.00
_cell.angle_beta   90.00
_cell.angle_gamma   90.00
#
_symmetry.space_group_name_H-M   'P 1'
#
loop_
_entity.id
_entity.type
_entity.pdbx_description
1 polymer ?
#
loop_
_entity_poly.entity_id
_entity_poly.type
_entity_poly.pdbx_seq_one_letter_code
_entity_poly.pdbx_strand_id
1 'polypeptide(L)'
;MAAPHDPPRVRRRGRRSGGDDTRSALLDAARAAFAERGYDGATVRHIAERAGVDAAMVNHWFGGKEALFTASLHIPFDPAVVMPEVLAGDHEQLGERLVHRFLTTWDATGGAPLASVIRSVASHEAAARMLREFVTRVILARIVGVVAPDRPELRAALVGSQLIGMGLVRYVVKLEPLASADRATVVAAVAPTVQRYLTGPIDPS
;
A
#
# COMPACT_ATOMS: atom_id res chain seq x y z
N MET A 1 42.88 45.01 32.89
CA MET A 1 43.12 43.97 31.85
C MET A 1 41.90 43.06 31.82
N ALA A 2 41.00 43.27 30.85
CA ALA A 2 39.83 42.42 30.62
C ALA A 2 40.18 41.36 29.56
N ALA A 3 39.88 40.10 29.83
CA ALA A 3 40.07 38.99 28.88
C ALA A 3 38.99 39.04 27.78
N PRO A 4 39.31 38.64 26.54
CA PRO A 4 38.38 38.75 25.41
C PRO A 4 37.34 37.61 25.42
N HIS A 5 36.08 37.98 25.22
CA HIS A 5 34.97 37.08 24.94
C HIS A 5 35.12 36.47 23.55
N ASP A 6 35.17 35.13 23.47
CA ASP A 6 35.06 34.37 22.22
C ASP A 6 33.56 34.26 21.83
N PRO A 7 33.14 34.64 20.61
CA PRO A 7 31.74 34.54 20.22
C PRO A 7 31.31 33.08 19.96
N PRO A 8 30.06 32.71 20.25
CA PRO A 8 29.58 31.36 20.08
C PRO A 8 29.56 30.96 18.60
N ARG A 9 30.30 29.90 18.25
CA ARG A 9 30.25 29.25 16.95
C ARG A 9 28.84 28.74 16.68
N VAL A 10 28.13 29.40 15.75
CA VAL A 10 26.84 28.93 15.22
C VAL A 10 27.05 27.54 14.63
N ARG A 11 26.57 26.50 15.32
CA ARG A 11 26.49 25.15 14.79
C ARG A 11 25.60 25.19 13.54
N ARG A 12 26.21 25.09 12.35
CA ARG A 12 25.51 24.85 11.09
C ARG A 12 24.60 23.64 11.28
N ARG A 13 23.29 23.89 11.37
CA ARG A 13 22.24 22.86 11.32
C ARG A 13 22.53 22.03 10.06
N GLY A 14 22.81 20.74 10.24
CA GLY A 14 23.19 19.84 9.16
C GLY A 14 22.23 19.98 7.99
N ARG A 15 22.79 20.12 6.79
CA ARG A 15 22.09 20.12 5.51
C ARG A 15 21.29 18.82 5.41
N ARG A 16 20.00 18.85 5.78
CA ARG A 16 19.04 17.84 5.31
C ARG A 16 19.19 17.82 3.80
N SER A 17 19.47 16.63 3.26
CA SER A 17 19.76 16.51 1.83
C SER A 17 18.50 16.99 1.10
N GLY A 18 18.62 17.89 0.12
CA GLY A 18 17.44 18.47 -0.55
C GLY A 18 16.53 17.40 -1.20
N GLY A 19 17.03 16.18 -1.39
CA GLY A 19 16.26 15.03 -1.85
C GLY A 19 15.26 14.50 -0.82
N ASP A 20 15.62 14.43 0.47
CA ASP A 20 14.71 13.97 1.52
C ASP A 20 13.53 14.94 1.72
N ASP A 21 13.80 16.24 1.63
CA ASP A 21 12.77 17.29 1.71
C ASP A 21 11.83 17.22 0.49
N THR A 22 12.37 16.96 -0.71
CA THR A 22 11.59 16.80 -1.95
C THR A 22 10.66 15.58 -1.88
N ARG A 23 11.19 14.43 -1.42
CA ARG A 23 10.41 13.20 -1.28
C ARG A 23 9.28 13.35 -0.28
N SER A 24 9.53 14.00 0.86
CA SER A 24 8.50 14.29 1.86
C SER A 24 7.44 15.24 1.32
N ALA A 25 7.83 16.32 0.66
CA ALA A 25 6.90 17.28 0.05
C ALA A 25 5.97 16.62 -0.98
N LEU A 26 6.51 15.72 -1.81
CA LEU A 26 5.71 14.93 -2.75
C LEU A 26 4.71 14.00 -2.05
N LEU A 27 5.09 13.33 -0.96
CA LEU A 27 4.19 12.46 -0.21
C LEU A 27 3.05 13.24 0.46
N ASP A 28 3.35 14.40 1.04
CA ASP A 28 2.35 15.23 1.70
C ASP A 28 1.38 15.86 0.68
N ALA A 29 1.89 16.35 -0.44
CA ALA A 29 1.07 16.82 -1.55
C ALA A 29 0.20 15.71 -2.13
N ALA A 30 0.76 14.50 -2.31
CA ALA A 30 0.03 13.35 -2.81
C ALA A 30 -1.11 12.94 -1.90
N ARG A 31 -0.86 12.76 -0.58
CA ARG A 31 -1.90 12.39 0.40
C ARG A 31 -3.10 13.33 0.32
N ALA A 32 -2.84 14.63 0.29
CA ALA A 32 -3.91 15.61 0.24
C ALA A 32 -4.62 15.64 -1.13
N ALA A 33 -3.88 15.59 -2.23
CA ALA A 33 -4.49 15.55 -3.56
C ALA A 33 -5.38 14.31 -3.76
N PHE A 34 -4.92 13.14 -3.33
CA PHE A 34 -5.69 11.90 -3.38
C PHE A 34 -6.89 11.93 -2.43
N ALA A 35 -6.75 12.50 -1.23
CA ALA A 35 -7.87 12.70 -0.33
C ALA A 35 -8.94 13.64 -0.92
N GLU A 36 -8.54 14.71 -1.59
CA GLU A 36 -9.43 15.72 -2.15
C GLU A 36 -10.11 15.26 -3.45
N ARG A 37 -9.36 14.61 -4.35
CA ARG A 37 -9.80 14.35 -5.74
C ARG A 37 -9.95 12.87 -6.09
N GLY A 38 -9.66 11.98 -5.14
CA GLY A 38 -9.53 10.55 -5.39
C GLY A 38 -8.31 10.23 -6.28
N TYR A 39 -8.12 8.95 -6.54
CA TYR A 39 -7.04 8.46 -7.38
C TYR A 39 -7.08 9.08 -8.77
N ASP A 40 -8.19 8.99 -9.51
CA ASP A 40 -8.26 9.44 -10.92
C ASP A 40 -8.08 10.95 -11.07
N GLY A 41 -8.73 11.75 -10.21
CA GLY A 41 -8.71 13.20 -10.28
C GLY A 41 -7.38 13.85 -9.85
N ALA A 42 -6.54 13.15 -9.09
CA ALA A 42 -5.23 13.64 -8.67
C ALA A 42 -4.16 13.32 -9.73
N THR A 43 -3.86 14.29 -10.60
CA THR A 43 -2.82 14.09 -11.64
C THR A 43 -1.41 14.26 -11.06
N VAL A 44 -0.41 13.57 -11.65
CA VAL A 44 1.01 13.71 -11.28
C VAL A 44 1.46 15.16 -11.33
N ARG A 45 1.03 15.87 -12.37
CA ARG A 45 1.33 17.29 -12.56
C ARG A 45 0.74 18.15 -11.43
N HIS A 46 -0.53 17.94 -11.08
CA HIS A 46 -1.17 18.67 -9.98
C HIS A 46 -0.45 18.43 -8.64
N ILE A 47 -0.05 17.17 -8.37
CA ILE A 47 0.68 16.82 -7.15
C ILE A 47 2.05 17.49 -7.11
N ALA A 48 2.80 17.46 -8.22
CA ALA A 48 4.12 18.07 -8.31
C ALA A 48 4.07 19.60 -8.18
N GLU A 49 3.12 20.24 -8.85
CA GLU A 49 2.85 21.68 -8.71
C GLU A 49 2.57 22.05 -7.25
N ARG A 50 1.74 21.25 -6.57
CA ARG A 50 1.39 21.46 -5.16
C ARG A 50 2.56 21.21 -4.20
N ALA A 51 3.48 20.32 -4.56
CA ALA A 51 4.74 20.09 -3.83
C ALA A 51 5.82 21.14 -4.16
N GLY A 52 5.59 22.01 -5.15
CA GLY A 52 6.58 23.01 -5.60
C GLY A 52 7.76 22.42 -6.36
N VAL A 53 7.56 21.28 -7.04
CA VAL A 53 8.62 20.53 -7.74
C VAL A 53 8.23 20.22 -9.18
N ASP A 54 9.21 19.84 -9.99
CA ASP A 54 8.97 19.37 -11.36
C ASP A 54 8.26 18.00 -11.38
N ALA A 55 7.32 17.79 -12.31
CA ALA A 55 6.58 16.54 -12.44
C ALA A 55 7.46 15.31 -12.68
N ALA A 56 8.63 15.47 -13.31
CA ALA A 56 9.62 14.41 -13.50
C ALA A 56 10.15 13.87 -12.15
N MET A 57 10.08 14.65 -11.07
CA MET A 57 10.49 14.20 -9.73
C MET A 57 9.59 13.08 -9.20
N VAL A 58 8.32 13.02 -9.60
CA VAL A 58 7.45 11.89 -9.21
C VAL A 58 7.95 10.59 -9.82
N ASN A 59 8.30 10.60 -11.10
CA ASN A 59 8.88 9.42 -11.76
C ASN A 59 10.26 9.09 -11.18
N HIS A 60 11.09 10.10 -10.90
CA HIS A 60 12.42 9.89 -10.32
C HIS A 60 12.37 9.24 -8.93
N TRP A 61 11.49 9.70 -8.05
CA TRP A 61 11.43 9.23 -6.65
C TRP A 61 10.54 8.02 -6.43
N PHE A 62 9.48 7.87 -7.24
CA PHE A 62 8.45 6.86 -7.01
C PHE A 62 8.22 5.96 -8.22
N GLY A 63 8.70 6.29 -9.42
CA GLY A 63 8.42 5.48 -10.62
C GLY A 63 7.01 5.67 -11.20
N GLY A 64 6.21 6.58 -10.64
CA GLY A 64 4.92 6.97 -11.19
C GLY A 64 3.83 7.21 -10.14
N LYS A 65 2.61 7.46 -10.63
CA LYS A 65 1.43 7.79 -9.80
C LYS A 65 1.02 6.65 -8.87
N GLU A 66 1.07 5.40 -9.34
CA GLU A 66 0.64 4.22 -8.58
C GLU A 66 1.53 3.99 -7.35
N ALA A 67 2.84 3.98 -7.56
CA ALA A 67 3.81 3.85 -6.49
C ALA A 67 3.82 5.06 -5.54
N LEU A 68 3.56 6.28 -6.04
CA LEU A 68 3.33 7.44 -5.19
C LEU A 68 2.06 7.27 -4.33
N PHE A 69 0.98 6.73 -4.90
CA PHE A 69 -0.25 6.45 -4.17
C PHE A 69 -0.04 5.41 -3.06
N THR A 70 0.62 4.28 -3.34
CA THR A 70 0.91 3.27 -2.31
C THR A 70 1.86 3.79 -1.24
N ALA A 71 2.89 4.55 -1.63
CA ALA A 71 3.79 5.20 -0.68
C ALA A 71 3.06 6.22 0.21
N SER A 72 2.07 6.95 -0.32
CA SER A 72 1.25 7.88 0.46
C SER A 72 0.44 7.18 1.55
N LEU A 73 0.04 5.93 1.30
CA LEU A 73 -0.65 5.04 2.23
C LEU A 73 0.30 4.23 3.13
N HIS A 74 1.62 4.36 2.99
CA HIS A 74 2.61 3.51 3.69
C HIS A 74 2.47 2.01 3.37
N ILE A 75 1.97 1.68 2.19
CA ILE A 75 1.88 0.31 1.70
C ILE A 75 3.28 -0.09 1.19
N PRO A 76 3.91 -1.15 1.73
CA PRO A 76 5.34 -1.42 1.55
C PRO A 76 5.64 -2.19 0.25
N PHE A 77 4.98 -1.84 -0.85
CA PHE A 77 5.25 -2.44 -2.15
C PHE A 77 4.79 -1.55 -3.32
N ASP A 78 5.35 -1.83 -4.49
CA ASP A 78 4.98 -1.20 -5.76
C ASP A 78 4.03 -2.12 -6.56
N PRO A 79 2.80 -1.67 -6.87
CA PRO A 79 1.88 -2.41 -7.74
C PRO A 79 2.48 -2.83 -9.08
N ALA A 80 3.33 -2.01 -9.70
CA ALA A 80 3.93 -2.31 -10.99
C ALA A 80 4.90 -3.51 -10.95
N VAL A 81 5.46 -3.79 -9.77
CA VAL A 81 6.35 -4.93 -9.53
C VAL A 81 5.57 -6.16 -9.06
N VAL A 82 4.62 -5.98 -8.13
CA VAL A 82 3.86 -7.09 -7.55
C VAL A 82 2.93 -7.73 -8.57
N MET A 83 2.31 -6.93 -9.44
CA MET A 83 1.27 -7.41 -10.36
C MET A 83 1.77 -8.49 -11.32
N PRO A 84 2.88 -8.29 -12.07
CA PRO A 84 3.39 -9.31 -12.97
C PRO A 84 3.81 -10.59 -12.24
N GLU A 85 4.39 -10.48 -11.05
CA GLU A 85 4.83 -11.64 -10.25
C GLU A 85 3.66 -12.48 -9.75
N VAL A 86 2.56 -11.85 -9.34
CA VAL A 86 1.35 -12.53 -8.89
C VAL A 86 0.62 -13.19 -10.07
N LEU A 87 0.52 -12.50 -11.19
CA LEU A 87 -0.15 -13.00 -12.40
C LEU A 87 0.70 -14.01 -13.19
N ALA A 88 1.98 -14.17 -12.85
CA ALA A 88 2.83 -15.16 -13.50
C ALA A 88 2.35 -16.59 -13.21
N GLY A 89 2.31 -17.42 -14.24
CA GLY A 89 1.99 -18.85 -14.14
C GLY A 89 0.50 -19.17 -14.16
N ASP A 90 0.14 -20.34 -13.63
CA ASP A 90 -1.22 -20.89 -13.69
C ASP A 90 -2.19 -20.10 -12.81
N HIS A 91 -3.37 -19.77 -13.33
CA HIS A 91 -4.42 -19.07 -12.61
C HIS A 91 -5.07 -19.95 -11.52
N GLU A 92 -4.97 -21.28 -11.59
CA GLU A 92 -5.45 -22.20 -10.55
C GLU A 92 -4.70 -22.05 -9.22
N GLN A 93 -3.48 -21.52 -9.26
CA GLN A 93 -2.61 -21.29 -8.09
C GLN A 93 -2.52 -19.81 -7.68
N LEU A 94 -3.33 -18.94 -8.30
CA LEU A 94 -3.25 -17.49 -8.08
C LEU A 94 -3.55 -17.09 -6.64
N GLY A 95 -4.54 -17.74 -6.01
CA GLY A 95 -4.90 -17.53 -4.61
C GLY A 95 -3.75 -17.85 -3.66
N GLU A 96 -3.01 -18.92 -3.93
CA GLU A 96 -1.81 -19.30 -3.16
C GLU A 96 -0.72 -18.23 -3.28
N ARG A 97 -0.40 -17.82 -4.52
CA ARG A 97 0.59 -16.77 -4.77
C ARG A 97 0.22 -15.44 -4.10
N LEU A 98 -1.06 -15.06 -4.15
CA LEU A 98 -1.55 -13.85 -3.51
C LEU A 98 -1.39 -13.87 -1.99
N VAL A 99 -1.85 -14.94 -1.34
CA VAL A 99 -1.77 -15.07 0.13
C VAL A 99 -0.31 -15.14 0.55
N HIS A 100 0.51 -15.93 -0.16
CA HIS A 100 1.94 -16.03 0.12
C HIS A 100 2.64 -14.67 -0.03
N ARG A 101 2.36 -13.91 -1.10
CA ARG A 101 2.95 -12.58 -1.32
C ARG A 101 2.49 -11.59 -0.25
N PHE A 102 1.21 -11.60 0.11
CA PHE A 102 0.69 -10.75 1.18
C PHE A 102 1.44 -11.01 2.49
N LEU A 103 1.50 -12.26 2.95
CA LEU A 103 2.19 -12.61 4.20
C LEU A 103 3.68 -12.28 4.15
N THR A 104 4.36 -12.61 3.05
CA THR A 104 5.79 -12.29 2.88
C THR A 104 6.08 -10.79 3.03
N THR A 105 5.22 -9.96 2.44
CA THR A 105 5.37 -8.51 2.45
C THR A 105 5.21 -7.92 3.86
N TRP A 106 4.23 -8.42 4.62
CA TRP A 106 3.95 -7.92 5.97
C TRP A 106 4.87 -8.52 7.03
N ASP A 107 5.26 -9.78 6.89
CA ASP A 107 6.24 -10.44 7.77
C ASP A 107 7.58 -9.70 7.76
N ALA A 108 8.02 -9.23 6.58
CA ALA A 108 9.28 -8.48 6.43
C ALA A 108 9.34 -7.19 7.26
N THR A 109 8.18 -6.67 7.68
CA THR A 109 8.07 -5.44 8.48
C THR A 109 7.47 -5.67 9.86
N GLY A 110 7.27 -6.95 10.25
CA GLY A 110 6.56 -7.32 11.48
C GLY A 110 5.12 -6.78 11.55
N GLY A 111 4.52 -6.44 10.41
CA GLY A 111 3.18 -5.88 10.31
C GLY A 111 3.01 -4.43 10.76
N ALA A 112 4.09 -3.73 11.11
CA ALA A 112 4.03 -2.35 11.60
C ALA A 112 3.37 -1.36 10.62
N PRO A 113 3.65 -1.38 9.30
CA PRO A 113 2.98 -0.48 8.37
C PRO A 113 1.50 -0.84 8.18
N LEU A 114 1.11 -2.12 8.30
CA LEU A 114 -0.30 -2.53 8.23
C LEU A 114 -1.08 -1.96 9.42
N ALA A 115 -0.51 -2.01 10.63
CA ALA A 115 -1.09 -1.40 11.81
C ALA A 115 -1.27 0.13 11.65
N SER A 116 -0.32 0.78 10.97
CA SER A 116 -0.41 2.21 10.65
C SER A 116 -1.56 2.52 9.67
N VAL A 117 -1.67 1.75 8.58
CA VAL A 117 -2.77 1.85 7.61
C VAL A 117 -4.11 1.68 8.31
N ILE A 118 -4.26 0.62 9.11
CA ILE A 118 -5.51 0.29 9.80
C ILE A 118 -5.89 1.39 10.79
N ARG A 119 -4.94 1.90 11.59
CA ARG A 119 -5.20 3.04 12.50
C ARG A 119 -5.64 4.28 11.73
N SER A 120 -4.99 4.58 10.61
CA SER A 120 -5.34 5.73 9.78
C SER A 120 -6.75 5.63 9.22
N VAL A 121 -7.12 4.46 8.68
CA VAL A 121 -8.47 4.18 8.14
C VAL A 121 -9.54 4.25 9.21
N ALA A 122 -9.26 3.75 10.42
CA ALA A 122 -10.22 3.77 11.53
C ALA A 122 -10.50 5.18 12.08
N SER A 123 -9.60 6.15 11.81
CA SER A 123 -9.68 7.51 12.37
C SER A 123 -9.93 8.60 11.34
N HIS A 124 -9.79 8.31 10.04
CA HIS A 124 -9.89 9.30 8.97
C HIS A 124 -10.67 8.77 7.77
N GLU A 125 -11.79 9.40 7.43
CA GLU A 125 -12.61 9.01 6.26
C GLU A 125 -11.84 9.10 4.94
N ALA A 126 -10.93 10.07 4.80
CA ALA A 126 -10.09 10.22 3.62
C ALA A 126 -9.18 9.00 3.41
N ALA A 127 -8.57 8.49 4.47
CA ALA A 127 -7.74 7.29 4.41
C ALA A 127 -8.57 6.05 4.07
N ALA A 128 -9.79 5.94 4.62
CA ALA A 128 -10.73 4.88 4.28
C ALA A 128 -11.14 4.92 2.79
N ARG A 129 -11.39 6.12 2.23
CA ARG A 129 -11.66 6.30 0.79
C ARG A 129 -10.46 5.89 -0.06
N MET A 130 -9.26 6.34 0.28
CA MET A 130 -8.04 5.98 -0.45
C MET A 130 -7.76 4.47 -0.40
N LEU A 131 -7.95 3.80 0.75
CA LEU A 131 -7.80 2.35 0.83
C LEU A 131 -8.85 1.62 -0.02
N ARG A 132 -10.09 2.12 -0.05
CA ARG A 132 -11.14 1.57 -0.92
C ARG A 132 -10.74 1.65 -2.38
N GLU A 133 -10.27 2.82 -2.84
CA GLU A 133 -9.78 3.01 -4.21
C GLU A 133 -8.56 2.13 -4.52
N PHE A 134 -7.64 1.97 -3.56
CA PHE A 134 -6.52 1.06 -3.70
C PHE A 134 -6.97 -0.38 -4.02
N VAL A 135 -7.89 -0.89 -3.20
CA VAL A 135 -8.45 -2.24 -3.33
C VAL A 135 -9.22 -2.39 -4.64
N THR A 136 -10.12 -1.46 -4.95
CA THR A 136 -11.06 -1.61 -6.06
C THR A 136 -10.54 -1.11 -7.41
N ARG A 137 -9.41 -0.40 -7.47
CA ARG A 137 -8.90 0.18 -8.74
C ARG A 137 -7.44 -0.11 -9.02
N VAL A 138 -6.58 -0.10 -7.98
CA VAL A 138 -5.13 -0.13 -8.19
C VAL A 138 -4.60 -1.56 -8.28
N ILE A 139 -5.09 -2.48 -7.42
CA ILE A 139 -4.59 -3.86 -7.41
C ILE A 139 -5.65 -4.92 -7.67
N LEU A 140 -6.60 -5.13 -6.77
CA LEU A 140 -7.38 -6.38 -6.80
C LEU A 140 -8.31 -6.43 -8.00
N ALA A 141 -8.88 -5.30 -8.42
CA ALA A 141 -9.68 -5.24 -9.64
C ALA A 141 -8.89 -5.51 -10.92
N ARG A 142 -7.59 -5.17 -10.98
CA ARG A 142 -6.75 -5.50 -12.13
C ARG A 142 -6.46 -6.99 -12.19
N ILE A 143 -6.14 -7.59 -11.04
CA ILE A 143 -5.93 -9.04 -10.94
C ILE A 143 -7.20 -9.77 -11.37
N VAL A 144 -8.34 -9.40 -10.79
CA VAL A 144 -9.63 -10.02 -11.12
C VAL A 144 -10.00 -9.81 -12.58
N GLY A 145 -9.83 -8.60 -13.12
CA GLY A 145 -10.14 -8.31 -14.53
C GLY A 145 -9.33 -9.13 -15.53
N VAL A 146 -8.18 -9.70 -15.13
CA VAL A 146 -7.38 -10.62 -15.95
C VAL A 146 -7.93 -12.05 -15.90
N VAL A 147 -8.48 -12.48 -14.76
CA VAL A 147 -8.80 -13.90 -14.52
C VAL A 147 -10.29 -14.23 -14.48
N ALA A 148 -11.16 -13.24 -14.27
CA ALA A 148 -12.60 -13.41 -14.20
C ALA A 148 -13.33 -12.22 -14.85
N PRO A 149 -14.16 -12.47 -15.88
CA PRO A 149 -14.92 -11.41 -16.55
C PRO A 149 -16.15 -10.96 -15.76
N ASP A 150 -16.61 -11.71 -14.76
CA ASP A 150 -17.86 -11.47 -14.03
C ASP A 150 -17.64 -10.77 -12.68
N ARG A 151 -18.44 -9.72 -12.44
CA ARG A 151 -18.50 -8.95 -11.18
C ARG A 151 -17.13 -8.62 -10.58
N PRO A 152 -16.22 -7.98 -11.34
CA PRO A 152 -14.83 -7.80 -10.91
C PRO A 152 -14.70 -7.00 -9.61
N GLU A 153 -15.58 -6.02 -9.38
CA GLU A 153 -15.59 -5.22 -8.15
C GLU A 153 -15.97 -6.04 -6.91
N LEU A 154 -16.96 -6.94 -7.02
CA LEU A 154 -17.40 -7.78 -5.91
C LEU A 154 -16.33 -8.79 -5.53
N ARG A 155 -15.75 -9.47 -6.53
CA ARG A 155 -14.64 -10.41 -6.34
C ARG A 155 -13.42 -9.73 -5.71
N ALA A 156 -13.05 -8.54 -6.19
CA ALA A 156 -11.97 -7.75 -5.61
C ALA A 156 -12.26 -7.37 -4.14
N ALA A 157 -13.50 -7.01 -3.82
CA ALA A 157 -13.91 -6.72 -2.44
C ALA A 157 -13.84 -7.96 -1.53
N LEU A 158 -14.23 -9.14 -2.01
CA LEU A 158 -14.15 -10.41 -1.27
C LEU A 158 -12.69 -10.85 -1.03
N VAL A 159 -11.83 -10.73 -2.04
CA VAL A 159 -10.39 -10.99 -1.89
C VAL A 159 -9.78 -9.99 -0.90
N GLY A 160 -10.13 -8.72 -1.04
CA GLY A 160 -9.64 -7.64 -0.18
C GLY A 160 -10.05 -7.82 1.28
N SER A 161 -11.30 -8.18 1.54
CA SER A 161 -11.79 -8.41 2.90
C SER A 161 -11.07 -9.59 3.56
N GLN A 162 -10.82 -10.66 2.81
CA GLN A 162 -10.09 -11.82 3.32
C GLN A 162 -8.64 -11.47 3.68
N LEU A 163 -7.92 -10.80 2.78
CA LEU A 163 -6.52 -10.43 3.01
C LEU A 163 -6.36 -9.39 4.11
N ILE A 164 -7.16 -8.31 4.07
CA ILE A 164 -7.10 -7.22 5.06
C ILE A 164 -7.57 -7.73 6.43
N GLY A 165 -8.65 -8.49 6.49
CA GLY A 165 -9.17 -9.08 7.72
C GLY A 165 -8.16 -10.04 8.36
N MET A 166 -7.60 -10.94 7.56
CA MET A 166 -6.51 -11.82 8.00
C MET A 166 -5.33 -11.01 8.53
N GLY A 167 -4.90 -9.97 7.80
CA GLY A 167 -3.79 -9.12 8.20
C GLY A 167 -4.06 -8.35 9.50
N LEU A 168 -5.27 -7.81 9.67
CA LEU A 168 -5.72 -7.17 10.90
C LEU A 168 -5.60 -8.14 12.08
N VAL A 169 -6.18 -9.33 11.94
CA VAL A 169 -6.22 -10.33 13.01
C VAL A 169 -4.81 -10.86 13.35
N ARG A 170 -3.98 -11.13 12.33
CA ARG A 170 -2.63 -11.69 12.50
C ARG A 170 -1.63 -10.67 13.03
N TYR A 171 -1.58 -9.46 12.47
CA TYR A 171 -0.49 -8.51 12.73
C TYR A 171 -0.86 -7.40 13.73
N VAL A 172 -2.13 -7.03 13.84
CA VAL A 172 -2.57 -5.93 14.70
C VAL A 172 -3.20 -6.45 15.97
N VAL A 173 -4.24 -7.28 15.86
CA VAL A 173 -4.90 -7.89 17.02
C VAL A 173 -3.99 -8.95 17.65
N LYS A 174 -3.17 -9.62 16.83
CA LYS A 174 -2.29 -10.72 17.23
C LYS A 174 -3.07 -11.86 17.92
N LEU A 175 -4.14 -12.31 17.27
CA LEU A 175 -4.99 -13.39 17.76
C LEU A 175 -4.32 -14.76 17.57
N GLU A 176 -4.16 -15.52 18.65
CA GLU A 176 -3.59 -16.88 18.60
C GLU A 176 -4.63 -17.97 18.26
N PRO A 177 -4.23 -19.07 17.58
CA PRO A 177 -2.87 -19.39 17.12
C PRO A 177 -2.51 -18.72 15.77
N LEU A 178 -3.40 -17.89 15.20
CA LEU A 178 -3.19 -17.31 13.87
C LEU A 178 -2.02 -16.33 13.83
N ALA A 179 -1.68 -15.65 14.93
CA ALA A 179 -0.57 -14.71 14.99
C ALA A 179 0.79 -15.42 14.86
N SER A 180 0.95 -16.57 15.53
CA SER A 180 2.20 -17.33 15.57
C SER A 180 2.30 -18.46 14.55
N ALA A 181 1.18 -18.88 13.94
CA ALA A 181 1.18 -19.93 12.92
C ALA A 181 2.20 -19.66 11.81
N ASP A 182 2.89 -20.71 11.36
CA ASP A 182 3.82 -20.61 10.25
C ASP A 182 3.10 -20.20 8.96
N ARG A 183 3.84 -19.57 8.06
CA ARG A 183 3.28 -19.02 6.82
C ARG A 183 2.62 -20.12 5.96
N ALA A 184 3.23 -21.29 5.86
CA ALA A 184 2.74 -22.36 4.99
C ALA A 184 1.38 -22.87 5.46
N THR A 185 1.19 -23.03 6.77
CA THR A 185 -0.10 -23.39 7.37
C THR A 185 -1.18 -22.36 7.05
N VAL A 186 -0.89 -21.05 7.19
CA VAL A 186 -1.87 -19.99 6.89
C VAL A 186 -2.19 -19.94 5.40
N VAL A 187 -1.18 -20.07 4.53
CA VAL A 187 -1.38 -20.12 3.07
C VAL A 187 -2.29 -21.29 2.71
N ALA A 188 -2.00 -22.51 3.18
CA ALA A 188 -2.79 -23.70 2.89
C ALA A 188 -4.26 -23.55 3.33
N ALA A 189 -4.51 -22.89 4.47
CA ALA A 189 -5.87 -22.69 4.99
C ALA A 189 -6.65 -21.59 4.26
N VAL A 190 -5.99 -20.50 3.84
CA VAL A 190 -6.66 -19.29 3.33
C VAL A 190 -6.69 -19.23 1.80
N ALA A 191 -5.66 -19.76 1.13
CA ALA A 191 -5.53 -19.70 -0.33
C ALA A 191 -6.73 -20.29 -1.08
N PRO A 192 -7.32 -21.44 -0.68
CA PRO A 192 -8.49 -21.99 -1.39
C PRO A 192 -9.69 -21.04 -1.40
N THR A 193 -9.92 -20.31 -0.30
CA THR A 193 -10.99 -19.30 -0.19
C THR A 193 -10.72 -18.12 -1.12
N VAL A 194 -9.47 -17.63 -1.15
CA VAL A 194 -9.07 -16.54 -2.05
C VAL A 194 -9.17 -16.98 -3.51
N GLN A 195 -8.74 -18.20 -3.84
CA GLN A 195 -8.87 -18.78 -5.18
C GLN A 195 -10.35 -18.86 -5.61
N ARG A 196 -11.23 -19.31 -4.71
CA ARG A 196 -12.68 -19.34 -4.98
C ARG A 196 -13.22 -17.94 -5.28
N TYR A 197 -12.80 -16.90 -4.55
CA TYR A 197 -13.24 -15.54 -4.85
C TYR A 197 -12.68 -15.01 -6.19
N LEU A 198 -11.46 -15.40 -6.55
CA LEU A 198 -10.85 -15.01 -7.81
C LEU A 198 -11.54 -15.64 -9.02
N THR A 199 -11.69 -16.97 -9.05
CA THR A 199 -12.10 -17.69 -10.26
C THR A 199 -13.24 -18.69 -10.05
N GLY A 200 -13.60 -18.98 -8.79
CA GLY A 200 -14.68 -19.91 -8.47
C GLY A 200 -16.08 -19.29 -8.46
N PRO A 201 -17.13 -20.10 -8.20
CA PRO A 201 -18.49 -19.62 -8.08
C PRO A 201 -18.72 -18.83 -6.78
N ILE A 202 -19.34 -17.66 -6.91
CA ILE A 202 -19.68 -16.76 -5.80
C ILE A 202 -21.20 -16.53 -5.65
N ASP A 203 -22.01 -17.02 -6.57
CA ASP A 203 -23.46 -17.01 -6.46
C ASP A 203 -23.95 -18.12 -5.52
N PRO A 204 -25.05 -17.90 -4.78
CA PRO A 204 -25.74 -18.98 -4.10
C PRO A 204 -26.18 -20.02 -5.12
N SER A 205 -25.89 -21.28 -4.82
CA SER A 205 -26.34 -22.45 -5.58
C SER A 205 -27.84 -22.65 -5.48
#